data_AF-A0A1H0NY94-F1
#
_entry.id   AF-A0A1H0NY94-F1
#
_cell.length_a   1.000
_cell.length_b   1.000
_cell.length_c   1.000
_cell.angle_alpha   90.00
_cell.angle_beta   90.00
_cell.angle_gamma   90.00
#
_symmetry.space_group_name_H-M   'P 1'
#
loop_
_entity.id
_entity.type
_entity.pdbx_description
1 polymer ?
#
loop_
_entity_poly.entity_id
_entity_poly.type
_entity_poly.pdbx_seq_one_letter_code
_entity_poly.pdbx_strand_id
1 'polypeptide(L)' 'MPKPHRKPPGDEPEVTQETDVPVDRTDPVGEEMMKEVRNDRLQQPAGGGESPAPPQPRR' A
#
# COMPACT_ATOMS: atom_id res chain seq x y z
N MET A 1 28.82 -20.31 45.39
CA MET A 1 27.56 -20.30 44.61
C MET A 1 27.75 -21.19 43.38
N PRO A 2 26.85 -22.15 43.07
CA PRO A 2 27.00 -22.95 41.87
C PRO A 2 26.53 -22.13 40.67
N LYS A 3 27.34 -22.05 39.61
CA LYS A 3 26.93 -21.45 38.35
C LYS A 3 26.19 -22.50 37.52
N PRO A 4 25.03 -22.19 36.92
CA PRO A 4 24.37 -23.12 36.02
C PRO A 4 25.16 -23.16 34.70
N HIS A 5 25.67 -24.33 34.33
CA HIS A 5 26.15 -24.58 32.97
C HIS A 5 24.93 -24.62 32.04
N ARG A 6 24.71 -23.56 31.27
CA ARG A 6 23.72 -23.59 30.18
C ARG A 6 24.44 -23.91 28.87
N LYS A 7 23.86 -24.85 28.12
CA LYS A 7 24.35 -25.47 26.88
C LYS A 7 24.73 -24.44 25.80
N PRO A 8 25.62 -24.77 24.85
CA PRO A 8 25.85 -23.91 23.70
C PRO A 8 24.64 -23.98 22.75
N PRO A 9 24.02 -22.86 22.36
CA PRO A 9 23.19 -22.81 21.15
C PRO A 9 24.17 -22.67 19.98
N GLY A 10 24.50 -23.69 19.19
CA GLY A 10 23.64 -24.47 18.30
C GLY A 10 23.95 -24.00 16.87
N ASP A 11 24.58 -24.83 16.04
CA ASP A 11 25.08 -24.50 14.68
C ASP A 11 23.98 -24.22 13.62
N GLU A 12 22.76 -23.86 14.04
CA GLU A 12 21.68 -23.52 13.12
C GLU A 12 21.78 -22.04 12.75
N PRO A 13 21.81 -21.69 11.44
CA PRO A 13 21.88 -20.30 11.03
C PRO A 13 20.57 -19.58 11.42
N GLU A 14 20.70 -18.42 12.05
CA GLU A 14 19.57 -17.53 12.30
C GLU A 14 18.94 -17.11 10.96
N VAL A 15 17.61 -17.25 10.84
CA VAL A 15 16.89 -16.76 9.67
C VAL A 15 16.86 -15.23 9.72
N THR A 16 17.58 -14.59 8.80
CA THR A 16 17.54 -13.15 8.62
C THR A 16 16.37 -12.78 7.71
N GLN A 17 15.65 -11.71 8.04
CA GLN A 17 14.66 -11.15 7.12
C GLN A 17 15.39 -10.52 5.93
N GLU A 18 15.01 -10.89 4.70
CA GLU A 18 15.51 -10.21 3.51
C GLU A 18 14.92 -8.81 3.43
N THR A 19 15.77 -7.80 3.27
CA THR A 19 15.35 -6.40 3.04
C THR A 19 15.11 -6.17 1.55
N ASP A 20 14.05 -6.77 1.01
CA ASP A 20 13.59 -6.49 -0.36
C ASP A 20 12.40 -5.50 -0.36
N VAL A 21 12.50 -4.48 0.49
CA VAL A 21 11.57 -3.35 0.49
C VAL A 21 12.31 -2.15 -0.09
N PRO A 22 11.81 -1.54 -1.18
CA PRO A 22 12.42 -0.36 -1.76
C PRO A 22 12.54 0.77 -0.73
N VAL A 23 13.78 1.16 -0.42
CA VAL A 23 14.09 2.17 0.62
C VAL A 23 13.67 3.56 0.18
N ASP A 24 13.68 3.80 -1.14
CA ASP A 24 13.22 5.04 -1.78
C ASP A 24 11.69 5.17 -1.80
N ARG A 25 10.97 4.18 -1.27
CA ARG A 25 9.50 4.08 -1.24
C ARG A 25 8.87 4.08 -2.62
N THR A 26 9.63 3.77 -3.66
CA THR A 26 9.13 3.61 -5.03
C THR A 26 9.14 2.14 -5.40
N ASP A 27 8.04 1.65 -5.97
CA ASP A 27 7.96 0.29 -6.48
C ASP A 27 7.57 0.35 -7.96
N PRO A 28 8.54 0.63 -8.86
CA PRO A 28 8.26 0.80 -10.28
C PRO A 28 7.69 -0.48 -10.90
N VAL A 29 8.08 -1.66 -10.38
CA VAL A 29 7.53 -2.95 -10.83
C VAL A 29 6.07 -3.09 -10.41
N GLY A 30 5.75 -2.73 -9.16
CA GLY A 30 4.38 -2.66 -8.66
C GLY A 30 3.51 -1.68 -9.45
N GLU A 31 4.04 -0.50 -9.76
CA GLU A 31 3.34 0.53 -10.55
C GLU A 31 3.03 0.05 -11.97
N GLU A 32 3.96 -0.63 -12.63
CA GLU A 32 3.75 -1.20 -13.96
C GLU A 32 2.61 -2.24 -13.95
N MET A 33 2.55 -3.09 -12.91
CA MET A 33 1.47 -4.09 -12.76
C MET A 33 0.08 -3.45 -12.53
N MET A 34 0.02 -2.25 -11.96
CA MET A 34 -1.25 -1.55 -11.68
C MET A 34 -1.79 -0.75 -12.89
N LYS A 35 -0.98 -0.58 -13.94
CA LYS A 35 -1.30 0.28 -15.09
C LYS A 35 -2.44 -0.24 -15.97
N GLU A 36 -2.82 -1.51 -15.83
CA GLU A 36 -3.80 -2.16 -16.71
C GLU A 36 -5.28 -1.98 -16.27
N VAL A 37 -5.57 -1.13 -15.30
CA VAL A 37 -6.96 -0.84 -14.88
C VAL A 37 -7.60 0.21 -15.80
N ARG A 38 -8.23 -0.23 -16.90
CA ARG A 38 -9.06 0.65 -17.74
C ARG A 38 -10.41 0.90 -17.04
N ASN A 39 -10.70 2.16 -16.70
CA ASN A 39 -12.00 2.59 -16.17
C ASN A 39 -12.77 3.36 -17.24
N ASP A 40 -13.69 2.68 -17.92
CA ASP A 40 -14.47 3.28 -19.01
C ASP A 40 -15.42 4.39 -18.53
N ARG A 41 -15.77 4.43 -17.24
CA ARG A 41 -16.60 5.50 -16.66
C ARG A 41 -15.85 6.83 -16.51
N LEU A 42 -14.52 6.80 -16.42
CA LEU A 42 -13.68 8.00 -16.35
C LEU A 42 -13.34 8.58 -17.74
N GLN A 43 -13.59 7.82 -18.81
CA GLN A 43 -13.34 8.28 -20.19
C GLN A 43 -14.47 9.16 -20.74
N GLN A 44 -15.58 9.29 -20.02
CA GLN A 44 -16.63 10.24 -20.39
C GLN A 44 -16.15 11.66 -20.03
N PRO A 45 -16.24 12.63 -20.96
CA PRO A 45 -15.97 14.02 -20.60
C PRO A 45 -16.86 14.40 -19.42
N ALA A 46 -16.32 15.10 -18.42
CA ALA A 46 -17.09 15.64 -17.30
C ALA A 46 -18.10 16.68 -17.80
N GLY A 47 -19.19 16.20 -18.41
CA GLY A 47 -20.22 17.00 -19.04
C GLY A 47 -21.39 17.20 -18.08
N GLY A 48 -21.37 18.33 -17.38
CA GLY A 48 -22.55 18.93 -16.75
C GLY A 48 -23.05 18.23 -15.49
N GLY A 49 -22.63 18.70 -14.32
CA GLY A 49 -23.07 18.06 -13.08
C GLY A 49 -22.86 18.81 -11.78
N GLU A 50 -22.90 20.14 -11.75
CA GLU A 50 -23.36 20.84 -10.54
C GLU A 50 -23.91 22.22 -10.92
N SER A 51 -25.22 22.31 -11.09
CA SER A 51 -25.93 23.58 -11.00
C SER A 51 -26.40 23.71 -9.55
N PRO A 52 -25.99 24.74 -8.79
CA PRO A 52 -26.48 24.89 -7.42
C PRO A 52 -28.00 24.99 -7.45
N ALA A 53 -28.67 24.13 -6.67
CA ALA A 53 -30.13 24.05 -6.64
C ALA A 53 -30.76 25.44 -6.38
N PRO A 54 -31.83 25.84 -7.09
CA PRO A 54 -32.46 27.13 -6.83
C PRO A 54 -33.13 27.14 -5.44
N PRO A 55 -33.16 28.31 -4.76
CA PRO A 55 -33.68 28.39 -3.40
C PRO A 55 -35.17 28.09 -3.34
N GLN A 56 -35.60 27.23 -2.41
CA GLN A 56 -37.01 26.88 -2.24
C GLN A 56 -37.81 28.02 -1.57
N PRO A 57 -39.08 28.26 -1.96
CA PRO A 57 -39.92 29.26 -1.31
C PRO A 57 -40.30 28.80 0.10
N ARG A 58 -40.09 29.67 1.07
CA ARG A 58 -40.43 29.47 2.48
C ARG A 58 -41.95 29.38 2.64
N ARG A 59 -42.40 28.39 3.42
CA ARG A 59 -43.74 28.35 4.01
C ARG A 59 -43.60 28.33 5.52
#